data_AF-A0A8I1T3Z9-F1
#
_entry.id   AF-A0A8I1T3Z9-F1
#
_cell.length_a   1.000
_cell.length_b   1.000
_cell.length_c   1.000
_cell.angle_alpha   90.00
_cell.angle_beta   90.00
_cell.angle_gamma   90.00
#
_symmetry.space_group_name_H-M   'P 1'
#
loop_
_entity.id
_entity.type
_entity.pdbx_description
1 polymer ?
#
loop_
_entity_poly.entity_id
_entity_poly.type
_entity_poly.pdbx_seq_one_letter_code
_entity_poly.pdbx_strand_id
1 'polypeptide(L)'
;MALAQDFQEVLDSLPPDWTDLEFDLRIDDEDRYIDASVHLSMINAQPYSKAEWHWRIPVAHSFGKAAAPQTVLGVLGRLDGEGVSGELVLREVREGRSEVVQMWGRPESVREEFRQRRSI
;
A
#
# COMPACT_ATOMS: atom_id res chain seq x y z
N MET A 1 3.53 -16.95 10.73
CA MET A 1 4.26 -17.07 9.44
C MET A 1 5.18 -15.86 9.34
N ALA A 2 6.14 -15.84 8.42
CA ALA A 2 7.08 -14.72 8.33
C ALA A 2 6.43 -13.55 7.57
N LEU A 3 6.55 -12.34 8.08
CA LEU A 3 5.87 -11.15 7.53
C LEU A 3 6.27 -10.90 6.07
N ALA A 4 7.54 -11.10 5.74
CA ALA A 4 8.06 -10.96 4.39
C ALA A 4 7.48 -12.01 3.44
N GLN A 5 7.29 -13.24 3.91
CA GLN A 5 6.69 -14.30 3.12
C GLN A 5 5.22 -13.99 2.83
N ASP A 6 4.44 -13.64 3.87
CA ASP A 6 3.03 -13.30 3.73
C ASP A 6 2.84 -12.14 2.74
N PHE A 7 3.72 -11.14 2.79
CA PHE A 7 3.73 -10.04 1.82
C PHE A 7 4.04 -10.49 0.38
N GLN A 8 5.05 -11.34 0.19
CA GLN A 8 5.42 -11.84 -1.13
C GLN A 8 4.30 -12.69 -1.75
N GLU A 9 3.65 -13.54 -0.95
CA GLU A 9 2.51 -14.35 -1.41
C GLU A 9 1.35 -13.47 -1.90
N VAL A 10 1.08 -12.34 -1.23
CA VAL A 10 0.11 -11.36 -1.72
C VAL A 10 0.57 -10.76 -3.05
N LEU A 11 1.81 -10.28 -3.16
CA LEU A 11 2.32 -9.70 -4.41
C LEU A 11 2.22 -10.66 -5.60
N ASP A 12 2.53 -11.93 -5.39
CA ASP A 12 2.50 -12.95 -6.44
C ASP A 12 1.07 -13.29 -6.90
N SER A 13 0.06 -12.95 -6.09
CA SER A 13 -1.35 -13.17 -6.42
C SER A 13 -2.02 -12.05 -7.21
N LEU A 14 -1.37 -10.87 -7.29
CA LEU A 14 -1.97 -9.66 -7.86
C LEU A 14 -1.87 -9.60 -9.39
N PRO A 15 -2.85 -8.98 -10.08
CA PRO A 15 -2.77 -8.74 -11.51
C PRO A 15 -1.66 -7.72 -11.85
N PRO A 16 -0.98 -7.83 -12.99
CA PRO A 16 0.22 -7.04 -13.28
C PRO A 16 0.01 -5.52 -13.38
N ASP A 17 -1.24 -5.04 -13.47
CA ASP A 17 -1.62 -3.64 -13.60
C ASP A 17 -2.09 -2.99 -12.29
N TRP A 18 -1.86 -3.63 -11.15
CA TRP A 18 -2.04 -2.99 -9.84
C TRP A 18 -1.13 -1.75 -9.69
N THR A 19 -1.60 -0.74 -8.95
CA THR A 19 -0.89 0.55 -8.79
C THR A 19 -0.47 0.80 -7.35
N ASP A 20 -1.37 0.59 -6.40
CA ASP A 20 -1.16 0.86 -4.99
C ASP A 20 -1.79 -0.23 -4.13
N LEU A 21 -1.17 -0.51 -2.99
CA LEU A 21 -1.67 -1.42 -1.96
C LEU A 21 -1.65 -0.72 -0.61
N GLU A 22 -2.56 -1.11 0.27
CA GLU A 22 -2.49 -0.79 1.69
C GLU A 22 -2.54 -2.07 2.51
N PHE A 23 -1.58 -2.22 3.42
CA PHE A 23 -1.56 -3.31 4.40
C PHE A 23 -1.74 -2.74 5.80
N ASP A 24 -2.36 -3.51 6.68
CA ASP A 24 -2.28 -3.30 8.13
C ASP A 24 -1.32 -4.32 8.74
N LEU A 25 -0.45 -3.84 9.64
CA LEU A 25 0.48 -4.65 10.42
C LEU A 25 0.13 -4.54 11.91
N ARG A 26 0.05 -5.69 12.57
CA ARG A 26 0.05 -5.83 14.02
C ARG A 26 1.20 -6.73 14.41
N ILE A 27 1.92 -6.38 15.47
CA ILE A 27 2.97 -7.25 16.04
C ILE A 27 2.41 -7.94 17.28
N ASP A 28 2.89 -9.14 17.56
CA ASP A 28 2.40 -9.95 18.68
C ASP A 28 2.92 -9.43 20.03
N ASP A 29 4.15 -8.89 20.04
CA ASP A 29 4.82 -8.34 21.21
C ASP A 29 4.90 -6.82 21.14
N GLU A 30 4.03 -6.13 21.89
CA GLU A 30 3.97 -4.67 21.93
C GLU A 30 5.22 -4.02 22.57
N ASP A 31 6.01 -4.75 23.36
CA ASP A 31 7.26 -4.20 23.92
C ASP A 31 8.28 -3.89 22.80
N ARG A 32 8.14 -4.55 21.64
CA ARG A 32 8.95 -4.31 20.43
C ARG A 32 8.43 -3.17 19.56
N TYR A 33 7.35 -2.47 19.96
CA TYR A 33 6.71 -1.44 19.12
C TYR A 33 7.67 -0.33 18.67
N ILE A 34 8.53 0.15 19.57
CA ILE A 34 9.47 1.24 19.26
C ILE A 34 10.55 0.76 18.28
N ASP A 35 11.12 -0.43 18.52
CA ASP A 35 12.14 -1.02 17.64
C ASP A 35 11.55 -1.29 16.25
N ALA A 36 10.35 -1.88 16.18
CA ALA A 36 9.64 -2.10 14.93
C ALA A 36 9.35 -0.78 14.21
N SER A 37 8.94 0.27 14.94
CA SER A 37 8.68 1.60 14.38
C SER A 37 9.91 2.21 13.71
N VAL A 38 11.11 1.99 14.25
CA VAL A 38 12.36 2.48 13.63
C VAL A 38 12.50 1.90 12.23
N HIS A 39 12.27 0.61 12.05
CA HIS A 39 12.36 -0.03 10.74
C HIS A 39 11.22 0.39 9.81
N LEU A 40 9.99 0.40 10.33
CA LEU A 40 8.79 0.74 9.58
C LEU A 40 8.77 2.21 9.12
N SER A 41 9.50 3.10 9.80
CA SER A 41 9.68 4.49 9.36
C SER A 41 10.36 4.61 7.98
N MET A 42 11.22 3.65 7.62
CA MET A 42 11.94 3.65 6.33
C MET A 42 11.01 3.46 5.12
N ILE A 43 9.82 2.89 5.34
CA ILE A 43 8.81 2.64 4.32
C ILE A 43 7.57 3.53 4.52
N ASN A 44 7.70 4.58 5.34
CA ASN A 44 6.62 5.51 5.67
C ASN A 44 5.36 4.81 6.20
N ALA A 45 5.53 3.75 7.00
CA ALA A 45 4.40 3.15 7.69
C ALA A 45 3.76 4.18 8.64
N GLN A 46 2.44 4.24 8.62
CA GLN A 46 1.66 5.24 9.34
C GLN A 46 1.10 4.59 10.61
N PRO A 47 1.49 5.03 11.81
CA PRO A 47 0.99 4.46 13.05
C PRO A 47 -0.49 4.79 13.22
N TYR A 48 -1.28 3.82 13.66
CA TYR A 48 -2.66 4.07 14.07
C TYR A 48 -2.68 4.62 15.50
N SER A 49 -3.52 5.64 15.74
CA SER A 49 -3.66 6.21 17.08
C SER A 49 -4.70 5.50 17.96
N LYS A 50 -5.71 4.87 17.34
CA LYS A 50 -6.81 4.14 18.00
C LYS A 50 -7.36 3.04 17.07
N ALA A 51 -6.61 1.96 16.93
CA ALA A 51 -7.04 0.77 16.21
C ALA A 51 -6.48 -0.48 16.89
N GLU A 52 -7.07 -1.64 16.60
CA GLU A 52 -6.49 -2.94 16.97
C GLU A 52 -5.19 -3.24 16.21
N TRP A 53 -4.89 -2.46 15.17
CA TRP A 53 -3.68 -2.55 14.34
C TRP A 53 -2.69 -1.47 14.71
N HIS A 54 -1.40 -1.74 14.51
CA HIS A 54 -0.34 -0.81 14.90
C HIS A 54 0.05 0.14 13.77
N TRP A 55 0.18 -0.36 12.54
CA TRP A 55 0.57 0.47 11.38
C TRP A 55 -0.24 0.16 10.13
N ARG A 56 -0.44 1.19 9.31
CA ARG A 56 -0.75 1.08 7.88
C ARG A 56 0.54 1.17 7.07
N ILE A 57 0.73 0.26 6.12
CA ILE A 57 1.86 0.25 5.21
C ILE A 57 1.34 0.49 3.78
N PRO A 58 1.50 1.72 3.25
CA PRO A 58 1.19 1.97 1.85
C PRO A 58 2.33 1.46 0.96
N VAL A 59 1.98 0.86 -0.18
CA VAL A 59 2.93 0.33 -1.17
C VAL A 59 2.52 0.84 -2.55
N ALA A 60 3.49 1.33 -3.33
CA ALA A 60 3.28 1.74 -4.71
C ALA A 60 4.03 0.79 -5.63
N HIS A 61 3.46 0.48 -6.80
CA HIS A 61 4.05 -0.43 -7.77
C HIS A 61 5.25 0.22 -8.49
N SER A 62 5.06 0.64 -9.74
CA SER A 62 6.08 1.30 -10.57
C SER A 62 6.03 2.83 -10.49
N PHE A 63 4.93 3.39 -9.98
CA PHE A 63 4.72 4.82 -9.82
C PHE A 63 3.82 5.06 -8.60
N GLY A 64 3.98 6.20 -7.93
CA GLY A 64 3.22 6.54 -6.72
C GLY A 64 4.07 7.28 -5.70
N LYS A 65 3.48 7.59 -4.54
CA LYS A 65 4.18 8.30 -3.44
C LYS A 65 4.61 7.37 -2.30
N ALA A 66 4.22 6.11 -2.35
CA ALA A 66 4.49 5.11 -1.32
C ALA A 66 5.80 4.34 -1.61
N ALA A 67 6.21 3.52 -0.66
CA ALA A 67 7.42 2.72 -0.79
C ALA A 67 7.29 1.66 -1.90
N ALA A 68 8.39 1.35 -2.57
CA ALA A 68 8.45 0.29 -3.57
C ALA A 68 8.33 -1.10 -2.90
N PRO A 69 7.78 -2.12 -3.58
CA PRO A 69 7.50 -3.42 -2.97
C PRO A 69 8.75 -4.09 -2.42
N GLN A 70 9.88 -3.95 -3.12
CA GLN A 70 11.16 -4.55 -2.76
C GLN A 70 11.74 -3.89 -1.51
N THR A 71 11.50 -2.59 -1.31
CA THR A 71 11.89 -1.88 -0.08
C THR A 71 11.04 -2.36 1.08
N VAL A 72 9.71 -2.49 0.89
CA VAL A 72 8.80 -3.04 1.91
C VAL A 72 9.20 -4.45 2.30
N LEU A 73 9.43 -5.33 1.31
CA LEU A 73 9.90 -6.71 1.52
C LEU A 73 11.20 -6.75 2.33
N GLY A 74 12.17 -5.89 2.00
CA GLY A 74 13.44 -5.82 2.73
C GLY A 74 13.28 -5.38 4.18
N VAL A 75 12.36 -4.45 4.46
CA VAL A 75 12.05 -4.01 5.82
C VAL A 75 11.32 -5.10 6.61
N LEU A 76 10.33 -5.76 6.02
CA LEU A 76 9.63 -6.88 6.67
C LEU A 76 10.59 -8.04 6.95
N GLY A 77 11.48 -8.37 6.01
CA GLY A 77 12.49 -9.41 6.21
C GLY A 77 13.50 -9.07 7.30
N ARG A 78 13.75 -7.77 7.54
CA ARG A 78 14.55 -7.32 8.68
C ARG A 78 13.82 -7.53 10.00
N LEU A 79 12.53 -7.20 10.07
CA LEU A 79 11.71 -7.48 11.25
C LEU A 79 11.70 -8.98 11.57
N ASP A 80 11.50 -9.82 10.55
CA ASP A 80 11.56 -11.28 10.69
C ASP A 80 12.94 -11.74 11.22
N GLY A 81 14.03 -11.21 10.65
CA GLY A 81 15.40 -11.53 11.07
C GLY A 81 15.75 -11.10 12.49
N GLU A 82 15.08 -10.08 13.01
CA GLU A 82 15.20 -9.59 14.40
C GLU A 82 14.20 -10.26 15.35
N GLY A 83 13.44 -11.25 14.86
CA GLY A 83 12.48 -12.04 15.62
C GLY A 83 11.17 -11.34 15.94
N VAL A 84 10.84 -10.26 15.23
CA VAL A 84 9.54 -9.59 15.36
C VAL A 84 8.51 -10.40 14.57
N SER A 85 7.50 -10.90 15.28
CA SER A 85 6.37 -11.66 14.72
C SER A 85 5.09 -10.85 14.80
N GLY A 86 4.12 -11.20 13.96
CA GLY A 86 2.86 -10.50 13.89
C GLY A 86 1.95 -10.99 12.78
N GLU A 87 0.94 -10.17 12.49
CA GLU A 87 -0.07 -10.39 11.48
C GLU A 87 -0.03 -9.24 10.47
N LEU A 88 0.03 -9.59 9.18
CA LEU A 88 -0.02 -8.65 8.06
C LEU A 88 -1.28 -8.92 7.23
N VAL A 89 -2.11 -7.90 7.02
CA VAL A 89 -3.37 -8.04 6.29
C VAL A 89 -3.48 -7.02 5.18
N LEU A 90 -3.74 -7.49 3.96
CA LEU A 90 -4.08 -6.63 2.84
C LEU A 90 -5.46 -5.97 3.07
N ARG A 91 -5.52 -4.64 2.94
CA ARG A 91 -6.73 -3.83 3.16
C ARG A 91 -7.30 -3.26 1.88
N GLU A 92 -6.44 -2.74 1.01
CA GLU A 92 -6.85 -2.15 -0.24
C GLU A 92 -5.90 -2.58 -1.36
N VAL A 93 -6.49 -2.90 -2.52
CA VAL A 93 -5.78 -3.05 -3.79
C VAL A 93 -6.39 -2.03 -4.74
N ARG A 94 -5.54 -1.21 -5.36
CA ARG A 94 -5.94 -0.34 -6.46
C ARG A 94 -5.39 -0.92 -7.75
N GLU A 95 -6.30 -1.19 -8.68
CA GLU A 95 -6.01 -1.73 -9.99
C GLU A 95 -6.31 -0.71 -11.07
N GLY A 96 -5.56 -0.80 -12.16
CA GLY A 96 -5.81 -0.03 -13.37
C GLY A 96 -5.32 1.42 -13.27
N ARG A 97 -4.85 1.91 -14.41
CA ARG A 97 -4.70 3.36 -14.61
C ARG A 97 -6.10 3.94 -14.77
N SER A 98 -6.63 4.57 -13.72
CA SER A 98 -7.82 5.41 -13.88
C SER A 98 -7.51 6.46 -14.93
N GLU A 99 -8.33 6.51 -15.97
CA GLU A 99 -8.16 7.49 -17.02
C GLU A 99 -8.29 8.89 -16.43
N VAL A 100 -7.25 9.70 -16.64
CA VAL A 100 -7.26 11.10 -16.22
C VAL A 100 -7.84 11.94 -17.35
N VAL A 101 -9.10 12.34 -17.20
CA VAL A 101 -9.73 13.29 -18.12
C VAL A 101 -9.40 14.72 -17.66
N GLN A 102 -8.42 15.35 -18.31
CA GLN A 102 -7.98 16.72 -17.99
C GLN A 102 -9.01 17.77 -18.47
N MET A 103 -10.07 17.97 -17.69
CA MET A 103 -11.16 18.92 -17.94
C MET A 103 -10.93 20.33 -17.35
N TRP A 104 -9.81 20.54 -16.66
CA TRP A 104 -9.44 21.85 -16.14
C TRP A 104 -9.26 22.86 -17.28
N GLY A 105 -9.92 24.01 -17.18
CA GLY A 105 -9.88 25.06 -18.22
C GLY A 105 -10.65 24.74 -19.50
N ARG A 106 -11.31 23.57 -19.62
CA ARG A 106 -12.13 23.24 -20.79
C ARG A 106 -13.52 23.89 -20.68
N PRO A 107 -14.05 24.51 -21.77
CA PRO A 107 -15.41 25.03 -21.80
C PRO A 107 -16.47 23.94 -21.56
N GLU A 108 -17.65 24.34 -21.06
CA GLU A 108 -18.73 23.39 -20.74
C GLU A 108 -19.23 22.62 -21.97
N SER A 109 -19.22 23.24 -23.15
CA SER A 109 -19.58 22.55 -24.42
C SER A 109 -18.70 21.34 -24.72
N VAL A 110 -17.40 21.42 -24.44
CA VAL A 110 -16.45 20.30 -24.61
C VAL A 110 -16.72 19.19 -23.60
N ARG A 111 -17.09 19.56 -22.37
CA ARG A 111 -17.43 18.59 -21.31
C ARG A 111 -18.73 17.87 -21.62
N GLU A 112 -19.72 18.56 -22.18
CA GLU A 112 -21.01 18.01 -22.57
C GLU A 112 -20.87 17.07 -23.77
N GLU A 113 -20.13 17.47 -24.80
CA GLU A 113 -19.81 16.61 -25.95
C GLU A 113 -19.04 15.35 -25.52
N PHE A 114 -18.06 15.50 -24.63
CA PHE A 114 -17.32 14.36 -24.10
C PHE A 114 -18.22 13.38 -23.35
N ARG A 115 -19.14 13.87 -22.52
CA ARG A 115 -20.15 13.03 -21.83
C ARG A 115 -21.07 12.30 -22.83
N GLN A 116 -21.57 13.01 -23.84
CA GLN A 116 -22.44 12.41 -24.87
C GLN A 116 -21.73 11.28 -25.64
N ARG A 117 -20.46 11.50 -26.03
CA ARG A 117 -19.66 10.50 -26.76
C ARG A 117 -19.29 9.27 -25.91
N ARG A 118 -19.29 9.40 -24.58
CA ARG A 118 -18.95 8.31 -23.66
C ARG A 118 -20.12 7.51 -23.12
N SER A 119 -21.35 7.98 -23.32
CA SER A 119 -22.56 7.32 -22.83
C SER A 119 -22.98 6.12 -23.72
N ILE A 120 -22.01 5.41 -24.33
CA ILE A 120 -22.23 4.26 -25.23
C ILE A 120 -21.82 2.98 -24.50
#